data_AF-A0A2E9R5B1-F1
#
_entry.id   AF-A0A2E9R5B1-F1
#
_cell.length_a   1.000
_cell.length_b   1.000
_cell.length_c   1.000
_cell.angle_alpha   90.00
_cell.angle_beta   90.00
_cell.angle_gamma   90.00
#
_symmetry.space_group_name_H-M   'P 1'
#
loop_
_entity.id
_entity.type
_entity.pdbx_description
1 polymer ?
#
loop_
_entity_poly.entity_id
_entity_poly.type
_entity_poly.pdbx_seq_one_letter_code
_entity_poly.pdbx_strand_id
1 'polypeptide(L)'
;MFRRCFRYVGLCVLGLAMLMVACQNPATFSLGNPAAFCSATTPCPTGKICWYSLCRYPASIPTDAGHPDNAPPAERQTPKDEQVGVCGNGICEHANGEHCENCPNDCNCPEGRLCQPGGGCGVACGNGSCENNLGENCRTCNKDCACNVGAICNQVGSCCERQCGNKECGNDGCGGQCGSCAAGAQCQNGQCSCVSNCSAGAALCKDNKTLQRCKEGPAGCFRWEDVLCAANQSCVSGQTECCAPNCNGKTCGDDGCGDSCGACNAPETCQAGTCKAPEKSYTIRIKRFQVPCANSTCFDTSSPFKVDPFVCFQSSPGDSACGMGKTSPVVDTCNRPIDTKDQNGASILLTYTATQISSGTNIEIRDDDGGSFQTCCTFALSTLFSSGTGTQQSASGFCFLNVEIVTPYP
;
A
#
# COMPACT_ATOMS: atom_id res chain seq x y z
N MET A 1 46.60 -29.91 -33.30
CA MET A 1 46.18 -29.52 -31.93
C MET A 1 47.35 -28.76 -31.31
N PHE A 2 47.33 -27.49 -30.89
CA PHE A 2 46.36 -26.42 -30.81
C PHE A 2 47.19 -25.11 -30.93
N ARG A 3 47.25 -24.52 -32.13
CA ARG A 3 47.79 -23.17 -32.37
C ARG A 3 46.91 -22.55 -33.44
N ARG A 4 45.77 -21.99 -33.02
CA ARG A 4 44.85 -21.09 -33.77
C ARG A 4 43.58 -20.87 -32.93
N CYS A 5 43.72 -20.23 -31.77
CA CYS A 5 42.59 -19.71 -30.98
C CYS A 5 42.80 -18.22 -30.65
N PHE A 6 43.11 -17.43 -31.68
CA PHE A 6 43.14 -15.97 -31.61
C PHE A 6 42.67 -15.43 -32.97
N ARG A 7 41.36 -15.47 -33.19
CA ARG A 7 40.60 -14.83 -34.27
C ARG A 7 39.18 -15.36 -34.15
N TYR A 8 38.34 -14.72 -33.34
CA TYR A 8 36.86 -14.67 -33.45
C TYR A 8 36.23 -13.90 -32.25
N VAL A 9 36.93 -12.91 -31.69
CA VAL A 9 36.38 -12.00 -30.66
C VAL A 9 35.84 -10.69 -31.30
N GLY A 10 35.85 -10.57 -32.64
CA GLY A 10 35.55 -9.32 -33.34
C GLY A 10 34.20 -9.24 -34.08
N LEU A 11 33.35 -10.27 -34.04
CA LEU A 11 32.16 -10.34 -34.92
C LEU A 11 30.83 -10.66 -34.21
N CYS A 12 30.77 -10.56 -32.88
CA CYS A 12 29.51 -10.68 -32.13
C CYS A 12 28.98 -9.36 -31.54
N VAL A 13 29.68 -8.23 -31.74
CA VAL A 13 29.31 -6.93 -31.13
C VAL A 13 28.57 -5.99 -32.11
N LEU A 14 28.52 -6.33 -33.40
CA LEU A 14 27.84 -5.51 -34.43
C LEU A 14 26.42 -6.00 -34.81
N GLY A 15 25.94 -7.11 -34.24
CA GLY A 15 24.58 -7.64 -34.47
C GLY A 15 23.52 -7.21 -33.44
N LEU A 16 23.93 -6.59 -32.32
CA LEU A 16 23.04 -6.17 -31.23
C LEU A 16 22.87 -4.65 -31.12
N ALA A 17 23.54 -3.88 -31.99
CA ALA A 17 23.48 -2.42 -32.02
C ALA A 17 22.51 -1.84 -33.08
N MET A 18 21.73 -2.69 -33.77
CA MET A 18 20.68 -2.30 -34.72
C MET A 18 19.24 -2.51 -34.17
N LEU A 19 19.09 -2.80 -32.86
CA LEU A 19 17.78 -2.91 -32.20
C LEU A 19 17.52 -1.87 -31.10
N MET A 20 18.39 -0.87 -30.95
CA MET A 20 18.32 0.14 -29.89
C MET A 20 18.44 1.58 -30.42
N VAL A 21 17.96 1.84 -31.64
CA VAL A 21 17.68 3.21 -32.13
C VAL A 21 16.29 3.23 -32.77
N ALA A 22 15.27 3.16 -31.93
CA ALA A 22 13.91 3.61 -32.27
C ALA A 22 13.13 3.82 -30.96
N CYS A 23 13.41 4.93 -30.28
CA CYS A 23 12.53 5.43 -29.24
C CYS A 23 12.52 6.95 -29.36
N GLN A 24 11.53 7.50 -30.06
CA GLN A 24 11.06 8.88 -29.93
C GLN A 24 9.73 9.01 -30.69
N ASN A 25 8.65 9.23 -29.92
CA ASN A 25 7.22 9.42 -30.27
C ASN A 25 6.30 8.21 -30.02
N PRO A 26 5.63 8.13 -28.86
CA PRO A 26 4.41 7.34 -28.72
C PRO A 26 3.21 8.20 -29.12
N ALA A 27 3.14 8.58 -30.39
CA ALA A 27 1.92 9.11 -30.98
C ALA A 27 1.76 8.45 -32.34
N THR A 28 0.61 7.77 -32.52
CA THR A 28 0.15 7.16 -33.77
C THR A 28 0.88 5.89 -34.23
N PHE A 29 0.72 4.81 -33.46
CA PHE A 29 0.55 3.48 -34.08
C PHE A 29 -0.93 3.09 -33.89
N SER A 30 -1.77 3.52 -34.84
CA SER A 30 -3.16 3.07 -34.90
C SER A 30 -3.17 1.69 -35.54
N LEU A 31 -3.09 0.65 -34.70
CA LEU A 31 -3.66 -0.64 -35.10
C LEU A 31 -5.15 -0.39 -35.31
N GLY A 32 -5.62 -0.65 -36.53
CA GLY A 32 -6.98 -0.37 -36.95
C GLY A 32 -8.00 -0.92 -35.95
N ASN A 33 -8.74 0.00 -35.34
CA ASN A 33 -9.96 -0.20 -34.58
C ASN A 33 -9.84 -1.09 -33.30
N PRO A 34 -9.73 -0.51 -32.09
CA PRO A 34 -9.79 -1.27 -30.82
C PRO A 34 -11.15 -1.96 -30.59
N ALA A 35 -12.14 -1.72 -31.45
CA ALA A 35 -13.46 -2.33 -31.42
C ALA A 35 -13.52 -3.81 -31.88
N ALA A 36 -12.38 -4.44 -32.13
CA ALA A 36 -12.32 -5.81 -32.66
C ALA A 36 -12.17 -6.89 -31.59
N PHE A 37 -11.68 -6.58 -30.37
CA PHE A 37 -11.42 -7.57 -29.33
C PHE A 37 -12.40 -7.45 -28.17
N CYS A 38 -12.73 -8.59 -27.57
CA CYS A 38 -13.64 -8.67 -26.43
C CYS A 38 -13.09 -9.60 -25.34
N SER A 39 -13.46 -9.31 -24.10
CA SER A 39 -13.07 -10.08 -22.93
C SER A 39 -14.24 -10.12 -21.93
N ALA A 40 -14.08 -10.85 -20.82
CA ALA A 40 -15.07 -10.88 -19.75
C ALA A 40 -15.37 -9.49 -19.15
N THR A 41 -14.44 -8.53 -19.27
CA THR A 41 -14.55 -7.18 -18.73
C THR A 41 -14.71 -6.11 -19.81
N THR A 42 -14.74 -6.48 -21.09
CA THR A 42 -14.85 -5.54 -22.21
C THR A 42 -15.85 -6.06 -23.25
N PRO A 43 -17.12 -5.62 -23.17
CA PRO A 43 -18.18 -6.06 -24.10
C PRO A 43 -18.02 -5.41 -25.48
N CYS A 44 -18.54 -6.09 -26.52
CA CYS A 44 -18.52 -5.56 -27.88
C CYS A 44 -19.48 -4.37 -28.06
N PRO A 45 -19.20 -3.47 -29.03
CA PRO A 45 -20.13 -2.42 -29.43
C PRO A 45 -21.47 -2.99 -29.92
N THR A 46 -22.52 -2.17 -29.86
CA THR A 46 -23.91 -2.54 -30.16
C THR A 46 -24.05 -3.29 -31.49
N GLY A 47 -24.68 -4.48 -31.45
CA GLY A 47 -24.95 -5.32 -32.64
C GLY A 47 -23.91 -6.40 -32.95
N LYS A 48 -22.86 -6.56 -32.14
CA LYS A 48 -21.86 -7.63 -32.27
C LYS A 48 -21.84 -8.55 -31.05
N ILE A 49 -21.49 -9.81 -31.26
CA ILE A 49 -21.28 -10.81 -30.21
C ILE A 49 -19.79 -11.14 -30.08
N CYS A 50 -19.37 -11.46 -28.86
CA CYS A 50 -18.01 -11.88 -28.57
C CYS A 50 -17.84 -13.37 -28.93
N TRP A 51 -16.98 -13.66 -29.89
CA TRP A 51 -16.71 -15.04 -30.33
C TRP A 51 -15.19 -15.25 -30.40
N TYR A 52 -14.65 -16.13 -29.55
CA TYR A 52 -13.20 -16.37 -29.42
C TYR A 52 -12.36 -15.08 -29.31
N SER A 53 -12.74 -14.20 -28.38
CA SER A 53 -12.06 -12.93 -28.08
C SER A 53 -12.11 -11.88 -29.20
N LEU A 54 -12.96 -12.08 -30.22
CA LEU A 54 -13.18 -11.15 -31.31
C LEU A 54 -14.67 -10.75 -31.42
N CYS A 55 -14.93 -9.47 -31.66
CA CYS A 55 -16.26 -8.93 -31.90
C CYS A 55 -16.71 -9.20 -33.34
N ARG A 56 -17.70 -10.08 -33.53
CA ARG A 56 -18.28 -10.40 -34.84
C ARG A 56 -19.76 -10.05 -34.89
N TYR A 57 -20.25 -9.68 -36.06
CA TYR A 57 -21.70 -9.62 -36.29
C TYR A 57 -22.26 -11.06 -36.23
N PRO A 58 -23.46 -11.26 -35.65
CA PRO A 58 -24.13 -12.55 -35.75
C PRO A 58 -24.30 -12.87 -37.24
N ALA A 59 -23.80 -14.03 -37.67
CA ALA A 59 -23.93 -14.44 -39.06
C ALA A 59 -25.43 -14.58 -39.38
N SER A 60 -25.93 -13.69 -40.25
CA SER A 60 -27.18 -13.92 -40.95
C SER A 60 -26.98 -15.14 -41.84
N ILE A 61 -27.70 -16.22 -41.56
CA ILE A 61 -27.76 -17.41 -42.40
C ILE A 61 -28.27 -16.95 -43.78
N PRO A 62 -27.47 -17.01 -44.85
CA PRO A 62 -27.98 -16.86 -46.21
C PRO A 62 -28.52 -18.23 -46.63
N THR A 63 -29.82 -18.32 -46.89
CA THR A 63 -30.38 -19.44 -47.65
C THR A 63 -29.85 -19.35 -49.08
N ASP A 64 -28.97 -20.30 -49.41
CA ASP A 64 -28.56 -20.82 -50.72
C ASP A 64 -28.75 -19.94 -51.97
N ALA A 65 -27.62 -19.50 -52.52
CA ALA A 65 -27.42 -19.26 -53.95
C ALA A 65 -26.30 -20.19 -54.43
N GLY A 66 -26.63 -21.06 -55.40
CA GLY A 66 -25.79 -22.17 -55.84
C GLY A 66 -24.60 -21.83 -56.72
N HIS A 67 -23.80 -22.86 -57.00
CA HIS A 67 -22.89 -22.93 -58.15
C HIS A 67 -23.00 -24.34 -58.79
N PRO A 68 -22.86 -24.48 -60.13
CA PRO A 68 -23.21 -25.66 -60.89
C PRO A 68 -22.03 -26.64 -60.94
N ASP A 69 -22.34 -27.94 -61.06
CA ASP A 69 -21.72 -28.81 -62.06
C ASP A 69 -22.42 -30.18 -62.08
N ASN A 70 -22.73 -30.62 -63.30
CA ASN A 70 -23.14 -31.97 -63.74
C ASN A 70 -24.63 -32.38 -63.66
N ALA A 71 -25.24 -32.50 -64.86
CA ALA A 71 -26.52 -33.15 -65.16
C ALA A 71 -26.27 -34.51 -65.87
N PRO A 72 -27.29 -35.31 -66.28
CA PRO A 72 -28.36 -36.01 -65.53
C PRO A 72 -28.27 -37.56 -65.82
N PRO A 73 -29.24 -38.47 -65.49
CA PRO A 73 -30.64 -38.56 -65.97
C PRO A 73 -31.62 -39.05 -64.86
N ALA A 74 -32.95 -39.20 -64.93
CA ALA A 74 -34.02 -39.03 -65.90
C ALA A 74 -35.32 -38.81 -65.09
N GLU A 75 -36.25 -38.06 -65.68
CA GLU A 75 -37.71 -38.21 -65.61
C GLU A 75 -38.39 -38.73 -64.33
N ARG A 76 -39.14 -37.84 -63.69
CA ARG A 76 -40.59 -38.04 -63.52
C ARG A 76 -41.29 -36.69 -63.48
N GLN A 77 -41.98 -36.35 -64.57
CA GLN A 77 -43.00 -35.32 -64.58
C GLN A 77 -44.26 -35.88 -63.92
N THR A 78 -44.76 -35.19 -62.91
CA THR A 78 -46.15 -35.28 -62.40
C THR A 78 -46.45 -33.96 -61.66
N PRO A 79 -47.70 -33.48 -61.65
CA PRO A 79 -48.11 -32.33 -62.47
C PRO A 79 -48.05 -31.00 -61.70
N LYS A 80 -48.16 -29.91 -62.47
CA LYS A 80 -48.65 -28.63 -61.99
C LYS A 80 -50.03 -28.88 -61.35
N ASP A 81 -50.09 -28.95 -60.02
CA ASP A 81 -51.35 -28.76 -59.34
C ASP A 81 -51.73 -27.29 -59.49
N GLU A 82 -52.78 -27.14 -60.27
CA GLU A 82 -53.66 -26.01 -60.40
C GLU A 82 -54.17 -25.62 -59.01
N GLN A 83 -53.52 -24.65 -58.37
CA GLN A 83 -54.12 -23.92 -57.25
C GLN A 83 -55.20 -23.02 -57.84
N VAL A 84 -56.38 -23.61 -58.08
CA VAL A 84 -57.63 -22.90 -58.30
C VAL A 84 -57.80 -21.96 -57.11
N GLY A 85 -57.70 -20.65 -57.34
CA GLY A 85 -57.99 -19.66 -56.32
C GLY A 85 -59.43 -19.83 -55.86
N VAL A 86 -59.63 -20.18 -54.59
CA VAL A 86 -60.95 -20.52 -54.03
C VAL A 86 -61.73 -19.28 -53.55
N CYS A 87 -61.23 -18.08 -53.84
CA CYS A 87 -61.94 -16.85 -53.51
C CYS A 87 -63.29 -16.78 -54.26
N GLY A 88 -64.34 -16.41 -53.53
CA GLY A 88 -65.73 -16.28 -53.97
C GLY A 88 -66.66 -17.38 -53.49
N ASN A 89 -66.20 -18.34 -52.68
CA ASN A 89 -67.05 -19.39 -52.09
C ASN A 89 -67.67 -18.96 -50.73
N GLY A 90 -67.22 -17.83 -50.17
CA GLY A 90 -67.71 -17.25 -48.93
C GLY A 90 -67.16 -17.90 -47.64
N ILE A 91 -66.12 -18.73 -47.74
CA ILE A 91 -65.47 -19.43 -46.62
C ILE A 91 -63.98 -19.12 -46.67
N CYS A 92 -63.39 -18.69 -45.55
CA CYS A 92 -61.96 -18.39 -45.50
C CYS A 92 -61.08 -19.62 -45.23
N GLU A 93 -60.41 -20.15 -46.25
CA GLU A 93 -59.61 -21.38 -46.20
C GLU A 93 -58.11 -21.12 -46.08
N HIS A 94 -57.66 -20.70 -44.90
CA HIS A 94 -56.24 -20.39 -44.62
C HIS A 94 -55.25 -21.52 -44.99
N ALA A 95 -55.66 -22.78 -44.87
CA ALA A 95 -54.83 -23.94 -45.22
C ALA A 95 -54.57 -24.07 -46.73
N ASN A 96 -55.44 -23.48 -47.55
CA ASN A 96 -55.32 -23.41 -49.00
C ASN A 96 -54.69 -22.08 -49.45
N GLY A 97 -54.09 -21.33 -48.52
CA GLY A 97 -53.40 -20.08 -48.81
C GLY A 97 -54.31 -18.87 -48.97
N GLU A 98 -55.61 -18.97 -48.65
CA GLU A 98 -56.51 -17.82 -48.63
C GLU A 98 -56.24 -16.92 -47.43
N HIS A 99 -56.18 -15.63 -47.71
CA HIS A 99 -55.95 -14.61 -46.71
C HIS A 99 -56.52 -13.27 -47.19
N CYS A 100 -56.55 -12.30 -46.29
CA CYS A 100 -57.26 -11.04 -46.55
C CYS A 100 -56.64 -10.18 -47.70
N GLU A 101 -55.40 -10.43 -48.14
CA GLU A 101 -54.79 -9.71 -49.29
C GLU A 101 -55.16 -10.36 -50.63
N ASN A 102 -55.20 -11.69 -50.70
CA ASN A 102 -55.49 -12.41 -51.95
C ASN A 102 -56.97 -12.76 -52.13
N CYS A 103 -57.72 -12.90 -51.03
CA CYS A 103 -59.13 -13.30 -51.01
C CYS A 103 -59.97 -12.40 -50.06
N PRO A 104 -60.02 -11.07 -50.24
CA PRO A 104 -60.62 -10.13 -49.29
C PRO A 104 -62.15 -10.30 -49.09
N ASN A 105 -62.84 -10.89 -50.07
CA ASN A 105 -64.29 -11.12 -49.99
C ASN A 105 -64.65 -12.33 -49.12
N ASP A 106 -63.78 -13.34 -49.07
CA ASP A 106 -64.01 -14.59 -48.35
C ASP A 106 -63.29 -14.58 -46.98
N CYS A 107 -62.10 -13.98 -46.95
CA CYS A 107 -61.27 -13.77 -45.77
C CYS A 107 -61.33 -12.32 -45.30
N ASN A 108 -62.53 -11.80 -45.08
CA ASN A 108 -62.68 -10.47 -44.51
C ASN A 108 -62.21 -10.46 -43.05
N CYS A 109 -61.49 -9.41 -42.67
CA CYS A 109 -61.07 -9.25 -41.30
C CYS A 109 -62.27 -8.88 -40.41
N PRO A 110 -62.39 -9.47 -39.20
CA PRO A 110 -63.46 -9.12 -38.26
C PRO A 110 -63.47 -7.63 -37.93
N GLU A 111 -64.61 -7.09 -37.49
CA GLU A 111 -64.79 -5.66 -37.23
C GLU A 111 -63.62 -5.05 -36.44
N GLY A 112 -63.01 -4.01 -37.01
CA GLY A 112 -61.89 -3.29 -36.39
C GLY A 112 -60.51 -3.91 -36.62
N ARG A 113 -60.38 -4.96 -37.43
CA ARG A 113 -59.09 -5.52 -37.86
C ARG A 113 -58.84 -5.18 -39.33
N LEU A 114 -57.63 -4.72 -39.65
CA LEU A 114 -57.22 -4.52 -41.04
C LEU A 114 -56.35 -5.68 -41.50
N CYS A 115 -56.40 -5.92 -42.80
CA CYS A 115 -55.49 -6.85 -43.44
C CYS A 115 -54.07 -6.30 -43.40
N GLN A 116 -53.14 -7.04 -42.80
CA GLN A 116 -51.73 -6.68 -42.73
C GLN A 116 -50.97 -7.28 -43.92
N PRO A 117 -49.83 -6.67 -44.31
CA PRO A 117 -48.91 -7.26 -45.28
C PRO A 117 -48.54 -8.70 -44.90
N GLY A 118 -48.84 -9.66 -45.77
CA GLY A 118 -48.68 -11.09 -45.51
C GLY A 118 -49.97 -11.84 -45.14
N GLY A 119 -51.13 -11.20 -45.23
CA GLY A 119 -52.44 -11.88 -45.17
C GLY A 119 -53.04 -12.13 -43.79
N GLY A 120 -52.38 -11.69 -42.72
CA GLY A 120 -52.95 -11.78 -41.38
C GLY A 120 -53.92 -10.64 -41.09
N CYS A 121 -55.04 -10.96 -40.43
CA CYS A 121 -55.91 -9.93 -39.85
C CYS A 121 -55.30 -9.43 -38.54
N GLY A 122 -54.76 -8.21 -38.56
CA GLY A 122 -54.12 -7.59 -37.41
C GLY A 122 -54.87 -6.38 -36.91
N VAL A 123 -54.34 -5.75 -35.85
CA VAL A 123 -54.84 -4.46 -35.37
C VAL A 123 -54.91 -3.47 -36.55
N ALA A 124 -56.05 -2.80 -36.70
CA ALA A 124 -56.15 -1.67 -37.61
C ALA A 124 -55.15 -0.60 -37.16
N CYS A 125 -54.51 0.06 -38.11
CA CYS A 125 -53.73 1.26 -37.81
C CYS A 125 -53.79 2.17 -39.02
N GLY A 126 -54.07 3.44 -38.81
CA GLY A 126 -54.21 4.49 -39.81
C GLY A 126 -55.63 5.02 -40.03
N ASN A 127 -56.61 4.71 -39.17
CA ASN A 127 -57.96 5.30 -39.22
C ASN A 127 -58.02 6.68 -38.53
N GLY A 128 -56.92 7.09 -37.86
CA GLY A 128 -56.80 8.35 -37.14
C GLY A 128 -57.44 8.38 -35.75
N SER A 129 -57.87 7.22 -35.24
CA SER A 129 -58.44 7.03 -33.90
C SER A 129 -57.65 5.94 -33.16
N CYS A 130 -57.61 6.01 -31.83
CA CYS A 130 -56.88 5.02 -31.02
C CYS A 130 -57.88 4.10 -30.30
N GLU A 131 -58.11 2.90 -30.85
CA GLU A 131 -59.10 1.95 -30.33
C GLU A 131 -58.49 0.87 -29.44
N ASN A 132 -58.28 1.20 -28.15
CA ASN A 132 -57.72 0.26 -27.15
C ASN A 132 -58.49 -1.07 -27.06
N ASN A 133 -59.82 -1.04 -27.24
CA ASN A 133 -60.68 -2.24 -27.19
C ASN A 133 -60.42 -3.21 -28.36
N LEU A 134 -59.76 -2.76 -29.43
CA LEU A 134 -59.35 -3.56 -30.57
C LEU A 134 -57.87 -3.98 -30.50
N GLY A 135 -57.19 -3.65 -29.39
CA GLY A 135 -55.78 -3.98 -29.15
C GLY A 135 -54.79 -2.98 -29.74
N GLU A 136 -55.27 -1.82 -30.21
CA GLU A 136 -54.42 -0.72 -30.61
C GLU A 136 -53.80 -0.06 -29.39
N ASN A 137 -52.51 0.23 -29.47
CA ASN A 137 -51.78 0.94 -28.43
C ASN A 137 -50.52 1.57 -29.04
N CYS A 138 -49.77 2.34 -28.25
CA CYS A 138 -48.63 3.10 -28.78
C CYS A 138 -47.47 2.24 -29.32
N ARG A 139 -47.43 0.93 -29.02
CA ARG A 139 -46.47 -0.03 -29.60
C ARG A 139 -47.00 -0.71 -30.87
N THR A 140 -48.29 -1.02 -30.91
CA THR A 140 -48.92 -1.78 -31.98
C THR A 140 -49.48 -0.90 -33.09
N CYS A 141 -49.89 0.33 -32.76
CA CYS A 141 -50.35 1.35 -33.69
C CYS A 141 -49.85 2.75 -33.27
N ASN A 142 -48.56 3.01 -33.49
CA ASN A 142 -47.91 4.26 -33.09
C ASN A 142 -48.43 5.51 -33.82
N LYS A 143 -49.08 5.36 -34.98
CA LYS A 143 -49.57 6.47 -35.80
C LYS A 143 -50.83 7.09 -35.21
N ASP A 144 -51.76 6.25 -34.76
CA ASP A 144 -53.05 6.72 -34.25
C ASP A 144 -53.08 6.75 -32.70
N CYS A 145 -52.34 5.85 -32.05
CA CYS A 145 -52.10 5.85 -30.61
C CYS A 145 -50.76 6.51 -30.24
N ALA A 146 -50.29 7.47 -31.03
CA ALA A 146 -49.08 8.22 -30.71
C ALA A 146 -49.19 8.85 -29.31
N CYS A 147 -48.17 8.68 -28.48
CA CYS A 147 -48.17 9.34 -27.18
C CYS A 147 -48.06 10.85 -27.35
N ASN A 148 -48.73 11.60 -26.46
CA ASN A 148 -48.62 13.05 -26.38
C ASN A 148 -47.16 13.51 -26.25
N VAL A 149 -46.87 14.74 -26.66
CA VAL A 149 -45.52 15.31 -26.64
C VAL A 149 -44.91 15.20 -25.23
N GLY A 150 -43.80 14.47 -25.10
CA GLY A 150 -43.10 14.24 -23.83
C GLY A 150 -43.49 12.96 -23.08
N ALA A 151 -44.56 12.27 -23.48
CA ALA A 151 -44.90 10.94 -22.98
C ALA A 151 -44.15 9.85 -23.74
N ILE A 152 -43.74 8.80 -23.02
CA ILE A 152 -43.07 7.64 -23.59
C ILE A 152 -44.01 6.44 -23.63
N CYS A 153 -43.93 5.67 -24.71
CA CYS A 153 -44.64 4.40 -24.82
C CYS A 153 -43.92 3.34 -23.99
N ASN A 154 -44.54 2.88 -22.90
CA ASN A 154 -43.92 1.90 -22.02
C ASN A 154 -44.00 0.47 -22.62
N GLN A 155 -43.40 -0.50 -21.92
CA GLN A 155 -43.35 -1.89 -22.40
C GLN A 155 -44.73 -2.56 -22.48
N VAL A 156 -45.76 -2.05 -21.81
CA VAL A 156 -47.12 -2.60 -21.88
C VAL A 156 -48.01 -1.88 -22.90
N GLY A 157 -47.45 -0.96 -23.71
CA GLY A 157 -48.21 -0.24 -24.73
C GLY A 157 -49.01 0.95 -24.19
N SER A 158 -48.79 1.36 -22.94
CA SER A 158 -49.44 2.53 -22.36
C SER A 158 -48.52 3.76 -22.44
N CYS A 159 -49.10 4.91 -22.77
CA CYS A 159 -48.39 6.18 -22.76
C CYS A 159 -48.18 6.65 -21.33
N CYS A 160 -46.92 6.82 -20.94
CA CYS A 160 -46.53 7.30 -19.62
C CYS A 160 -45.89 8.69 -19.72
N GLU A 161 -46.43 9.65 -18.98
CA GLU A 161 -45.93 11.01 -18.94
C GLU A 161 -44.76 11.13 -17.95
N ARG A 162 -43.61 11.62 -18.41
CA ARG A 162 -42.41 11.74 -17.57
C ARG A 162 -42.65 12.78 -16.47
N GLN A 163 -42.61 12.35 -15.22
CA GLN A 163 -42.82 13.19 -14.04
C GLN A 163 -41.52 13.89 -13.58
N CYS A 164 -40.90 14.66 -14.48
CA CYS A 164 -39.64 15.35 -14.22
C CYS A 164 -39.77 16.82 -13.78
N GLY A 165 -40.97 17.42 -13.82
CA GLY A 165 -41.17 18.87 -13.70
C GLY A 165 -40.28 19.57 -12.66
N ASN A 166 -40.38 19.18 -11.39
CA ASN A 166 -39.59 19.76 -10.29
C ASN A 166 -38.39 18.90 -9.86
N LYS A 167 -38.02 17.87 -10.65
CA LYS A 167 -36.93 16.95 -10.33
C LYS A 167 -35.70 17.28 -11.15
N GLU A 168 -34.61 17.60 -10.47
CA GLU A 168 -33.28 17.80 -11.05
C GLU A 168 -32.57 16.46 -11.30
N CYS A 169 -32.74 15.48 -10.40
CA CYS A 169 -32.32 14.11 -10.62
C CYS A 169 -33.35 13.07 -10.13
N GLY A 170 -33.25 11.81 -10.54
CA GLY A 170 -34.05 10.69 -10.03
C GLY A 170 -35.07 10.12 -11.02
N ASN A 171 -35.93 9.22 -10.57
CA ASN A 171 -36.80 8.45 -11.46
C ASN A 171 -37.90 9.34 -12.09
N ASP A 172 -38.18 9.12 -13.37
CA ASP A 172 -39.20 9.87 -14.12
C ASP A 172 -40.63 9.30 -14.03
N GLY A 173 -40.82 8.23 -13.25
CA GLY A 173 -42.11 7.55 -13.11
C GLY A 173 -42.49 6.62 -14.26
N CYS A 174 -41.70 6.59 -15.34
CA CYS A 174 -41.96 5.81 -16.55
C CYS A 174 -40.86 4.78 -16.86
N GLY A 175 -39.96 4.53 -15.90
CA GLY A 175 -38.85 3.60 -16.03
C GLY A 175 -37.54 4.23 -16.56
N GLY A 176 -37.51 5.54 -16.72
CA GLY A 176 -36.30 6.31 -17.02
C GLY A 176 -35.90 7.24 -15.86
N GLN A 177 -34.98 8.17 -16.16
CA GLN A 177 -34.40 9.10 -15.19
C GLN A 177 -34.52 10.57 -15.63
N CYS A 178 -34.95 11.43 -14.72
CA CYS A 178 -34.86 12.88 -14.81
C CYS A 178 -33.43 13.29 -14.48
N GLY A 179 -32.79 14.04 -15.38
CA GLY A 179 -31.47 14.65 -15.18
C GLY A 179 -30.37 13.75 -14.61
N SER A 180 -29.34 14.38 -14.08
CA SER A 180 -28.21 13.72 -13.41
C SER A 180 -27.52 14.72 -12.50
N CYS A 181 -27.21 14.32 -11.28
CA CYS A 181 -26.56 15.21 -10.32
C CYS A 181 -25.06 15.40 -10.67
N ALA A 182 -24.52 16.60 -10.43
CA ALA A 182 -23.08 16.86 -10.65
C ALA A 182 -22.19 15.92 -9.84
N ALA A 183 -20.95 15.69 -10.30
CA ALA A 183 -19.99 14.83 -9.59
C ALA A 183 -19.79 15.32 -8.14
N GLY A 184 -20.27 14.55 -7.17
CA GLY A 184 -20.28 15.01 -5.77
C GLY A 184 -21.66 15.01 -5.12
N ALA A 185 -22.70 15.28 -5.89
CA ALA A 185 -24.06 15.36 -5.41
C ALA A 185 -24.77 14.01 -5.44
N GLN A 186 -25.72 13.82 -4.55
CA GLN A 186 -26.59 12.65 -4.46
C GLN A 186 -28.02 13.07 -4.72
N CYS A 187 -28.78 12.24 -5.41
CA CYS A 187 -30.19 12.48 -5.65
C CYS A 187 -30.98 12.22 -4.36
N GLN A 188 -31.49 13.27 -3.73
CA GLN A 188 -32.36 13.19 -2.57
C GLN A 188 -33.69 13.88 -2.87
N ASN A 189 -34.79 13.13 -2.80
CA ASN A 189 -36.14 13.64 -3.05
C ASN A 189 -36.31 14.41 -4.37
N GLY A 190 -35.58 14.01 -5.41
CA GLY A 190 -35.64 14.65 -6.73
C GLY A 190 -34.70 15.85 -6.90
N GLN A 191 -33.94 16.24 -5.88
CA GLN A 191 -32.98 17.35 -5.93
C GLN A 191 -31.55 16.86 -5.73
N CYS A 192 -30.59 17.56 -6.35
CA CYS A 192 -29.18 17.31 -6.12
C CYS A 192 -28.78 17.87 -4.76
N SER A 193 -28.58 16.99 -3.78
CA SER A 193 -28.08 17.39 -2.47
C SER A 193 -26.59 17.04 -2.37
N CYS A 194 -25.82 18.00 -1.85
CA CYS A 194 -24.41 17.81 -1.58
C CYS A 194 -24.22 17.03 -0.28
N VAL A 195 -23.57 15.86 -0.36
CA VAL A 195 -23.23 15.05 0.82
C VAL A 195 -21.73 14.86 0.87
N SER A 196 -21.08 15.58 1.79
CA SER A 196 -19.66 15.42 2.10
C SER A 196 -19.42 14.10 2.82
N ASN A 197 -18.42 13.32 2.38
CA ASN A 197 -18.04 12.05 3.02
C ASN A 197 -16.72 12.14 3.81
N CYS A 198 -16.15 13.35 3.87
CA CYS A 198 -14.97 13.68 4.63
C CYS A 198 -15.00 15.17 5.02
N SER A 199 -14.15 15.55 5.97
CA SER A 199 -14.02 16.94 6.44
C SER A 199 -12.92 17.67 5.68
N ALA A 200 -13.09 18.97 5.44
CA ALA A 200 -12.12 19.80 4.76
C ALA A 200 -10.69 19.61 5.29
N GLY A 201 -9.75 19.32 4.39
CA GLY A 201 -8.33 19.13 4.74
C GLY A 201 -8.01 17.80 5.43
N ALA A 202 -8.98 16.92 5.66
CA ALA A 202 -8.70 15.59 6.20
C ALA A 202 -7.83 14.78 5.22
N ALA A 203 -6.90 14.01 5.78
CA ALA A 203 -6.05 13.11 5.03
C ALA A 203 -5.84 11.81 5.82
N LEU A 204 -5.82 10.68 5.13
CA LEU A 204 -5.58 9.37 5.74
C LEU A 204 -4.90 8.43 4.75
N CYS A 205 -4.23 7.41 5.27
CA CYS A 205 -3.67 6.35 4.45
C CYS A 205 -4.69 5.25 4.24
N LYS A 206 -5.00 4.96 2.98
CA LYS A 206 -5.81 3.80 2.60
C LYS A 206 -4.97 2.52 2.62
N ASP A 207 -3.72 2.64 2.18
CA ASP A 207 -2.68 1.63 2.23
C ASP A 207 -1.30 2.34 2.29
N ASN A 208 -0.20 1.60 2.24
CA ASN A 208 1.16 2.16 2.35
C ASN A 208 1.62 2.97 1.12
N LYS A 209 0.85 3.01 0.03
CA LYS A 209 1.17 3.75 -1.20
C LYS A 209 0.09 4.76 -1.61
N THR A 210 -1.08 4.73 -0.98
CA THR A 210 -2.23 5.54 -1.36
C THR A 210 -2.65 6.44 -0.21
N LEU A 211 -2.41 7.74 -0.37
CA LEU A 211 -2.89 8.80 0.50
C LEU A 211 -4.25 9.28 0.00
N GLN A 212 -5.28 9.18 0.83
CA GLN A 212 -6.57 9.82 0.55
C GLN A 212 -6.55 11.25 1.09
N ARG A 213 -6.87 12.21 0.23
CA ARG A 213 -7.04 13.61 0.61
C ARG A 213 -8.47 14.04 0.39
N CYS A 214 -9.01 14.74 1.37
CA CYS A 214 -10.35 15.28 1.28
C CYS A 214 -10.32 16.62 0.53
N LYS A 215 -10.84 16.63 -0.70
CA LYS A 215 -10.91 17.85 -1.53
C LYS A 215 -12.36 18.23 -1.83
N GLU A 216 -12.55 19.53 -2.01
CA GLU A 216 -13.81 20.09 -2.47
C GLU A 216 -13.99 19.82 -3.97
N GLY A 217 -15.08 19.18 -4.35
CA GLY A 217 -15.46 18.94 -5.73
C GLY A 217 -16.23 20.11 -6.35
N PRO A 218 -16.57 20.05 -7.65
CA PRO A 218 -17.27 21.13 -8.37
C PRO A 218 -18.64 21.50 -7.79
N ALA A 219 -19.28 20.57 -7.08
CA ALA A 219 -20.56 20.79 -6.40
C ALA A 219 -20.41 21.41 -4.99
N GLY A 220 -19.20 21.80 -4.57
CA GLY A 220 -18.92 22.33 -3.23
C GLY A 220 -18.86 21.26 -2.12
N CYS A 221 -18.76 19.99 -2.50
CA CYS A 221 -18.79 18.85 -1.56
C CYS A 221 -17.40 18.30 -1.30
N PHE A 222 -17.14 17.90 -0.06
CA PHE A 222 -15.87 17.30 0.33
C PHE A 222 -15.85 15.78 0.08
N ARG A 223 -14.88 15.33 -0.72
CA ARG A 223 -14.71 13.91 -1.06
C ARG A 223 -13.27 13.43 -0.97
N TRP A 224 -13.13 12.15 -0.61
CA TRP A 224 -11.86 11.43 -0.67
C TRP A 224 -11.38 11.29 -2.12
N GLU A 225 -10.17 11.75 -2.36
CA GLU A 225 -9.43 11.59 -3.60
C GLU A 225 -8.16 10.78 -3.31
N ASP A 226 -7.98 9.69 -4.06
CA ASP A 226 -6.80 8.82 -3.95
C ASP A 226 -5.60 9.50 -4.63
N VAL A 227 -4.53 9.68 -3.87
CA VAL A 227 -3.24 10.17 -4.35
C VAL A 227 -2.21 9.07 -4.16
N LEU A 228 -1.66 8.58 -5.28
CA LEU A 228 -0.58 7.61 -5.25
C LEU A 228 0.73 8.31 -4.85
N CYS A 229 1.39 7.80 -3.82
CA CYS A 229 2.71 8.25 -3.41
C CYS A 229 3.75 7.92 -4.49
N ALA A 230 4.79 8.75 -4.60
CA ALA A 230 5.88 8.49 -5.53
C ALA A 230 6.58 7.15 -5.24
N ALA A 231 7.37 6.64 -6.20
CA ALA A 231 8.02 5.33 -6.08
C ALA A 231 8.76 5.12 -4.74
N ASN A 232 9.47 6.16 -4.28
CA ASN A 232 10.26 6.15 -3.04
C ASN A 232 9.54 6.78 -1.84
N GLN A 233 8.23 6.97 -1.91
CA GLN A 233 7.44 7.50 -0.80
C GLN A 233 6.45 6.46 -0.29
N SER A 234 6.07 6.60 0.97
CA SER A 234 5.10 5.73 1.63
C SER A 234 4.04 6.58 2.35
N CYS A 235 2.81 6.10 2.42
CA CYS A 235 1.79 6.71 3.24
C CYS A 235 1.88 6.15 4.66
N VAL A 236 2.02 7.04 5.64
CA VAL A 236 2.17 6.69 7.06
C VAL A 236 1.03 7.30 7.85
N SER A 237 0.39 6.48 8.69
CA SER A 237 -0.73 6.92 9.52
C SER A 237 -0.33 8.11 10.39
N GLY A 238 -1.18 9.15 10.42
CA GLY A 238 -0.91 10.39 11.14
C GLY A 238 -0.17 11.46 10.33
N GLN A 239 0.27 11.17 9.10
CA GLN A 239 0.81 12.18 8.18
C GLN A 239 -0.24 12.64 7.16
N THR A 240 -0.20 13.93 6.81
CA THR A 240 -1.10 14.56 5.83
C THR A 240 -0.54 14.53 4.41
N GLU A 241 0.68 14.05 4.23
CA GLU A 241 1.42 13.99 2.97
C GLU A 241 2.17 12.66 2.84
N CYS A 242 2.58 12.31 1.62
CA CYS A 242 3.40 11.13 1.39
C CYS A 242 4.79 11.31 2.01
N CYS A 243 5.19 10.35 2.83
CA CYS A 243 6.44 10.36 3.57
C CYS A 243 7.60 9.90 2.69
N ALA A 244 8.70 10.65 2.65
CA ALA A 244 9.94 10.22 2.03
C ALA A 244 10.91 9.72 3.11
N PRO A 245 11.36 8.45 3.06
CA PRO A 245 12.24 7.89 4.07
C PRO A 245 13.58 8.62 4.07
N ASN A 246 14.09 8.95 5.27
CA ASN A 246 15.33 9.69 5.43
C ASN A 246 16.33 8.96 6.33
N CYS A 247 17.35 8.42 5.68
CA CYS A 247 18.46 7.71 6.32
C CYS A 247 19.79 8.46 6.24
N ASN A 248 19.77 9.75 5.87
CA ASN A 248 20.99 10.53 5.78
C ASN A 248 21.70 10.58 7.14
N GLY A 249 22.92 10.06 7.17
CA GLY A 249 23.75 9.98 8.39
C GLY A 249 23.36 8.88 9.37
N LYS A 250 22.41 7.99 9.03
CA LYS A 250 22.02 6.85 9.86
C LYS A 250 22.47 5.53 9.22
N THR A 251 23.05 4.64 10.02
CA THR A 251 23.33 3.24 9.64
C THR A 251 22.29 2.26 10.17
N CYS A 252 21.45 2.70 11.11
CA CYS A 252 20.38 1.92 11.72
C CYS A 252 19.27 2.83 12.24
N GLY A 253 18.13 2.23 12.61
CA GLY A 253 17.02 2.91 13.27
C GLY A 253 15.98 3.46 12.29
N ASP A 254 14.97 4.14 12.82
CA ASP A 254 13.79 4.54 12.04
C ASP A 254 14.14 5.56 10.93
N ASP A 255 13.52 5.38 9.78
CA ASP A 255 13.65 6.26 8.62
C ASP A 255 12.67 7.45 8.61
N GLY A 256 11.82 7.53 9.64
CA GLY A 256 10.78 8.55 9.79
C GLY A 256 9.48 8.25 9.05
N CYS A 257 9.41 7.14 8.31
CA CYS A 257 8.27 6.71 7.51
C CYS A 257 7.74 5.32 7.87
N GLY A 258 8.10 4.80 9.05
CA GLY A 258 7.65 3.51 9.56
C GLY A 258 8.51 2.32 9.15
N ASP A 259 9.55 2.54 8.34
CA ASP A 259 10.58 1.55 8.00
C ASP A 259 11.89 1.89 8.74
N SER A 260 12.93 1.09 8.51
CA SER A 260 14.25 1.26 9.15
C SER A 260 15.36 1.49 8.13
N CYS A 261 16.32 2.34 8.49
CA CYS A 261 17.51 2.65 7.70
C CYS A 261 18.55 1.51 7.66
N GLY A 262 18.39 0.50 8.52
CA GLY A 262 19.30 -0.62 8.66
C GLY A 262 19.16 -1.30 10.01
N ALA A 263 19.84 -2.43 10.16
CA ALA A 263 19.92 -3.19 11.40
C ALA A 263 21.36 -3.30 11.86
N CYS A 264 21.56 -3.33 13.18
CA CYS A 264 22.87 -3.57 13.77
C CYS A 264 23.14 -5.07 13.90
N ASN A 265 24.41 -5.46 13.76
CA ASN A 265 24.82 -6.83 14.01
C ASN A 265 24.91 -7.06 15.51
N ALA A 266 24.31 -8.15 15.99
CA ALA A 266 24.43 -8.51 17.40
C ALA A 266 25.92 -8.65 17.79
N PRO A 267 26.36 -8.11 18.96
CA PRO A 267 25.55 -7.61 20.07
C PRO A 267 25.24 -6.10 20.04
N GLU A 268 25.53 -5.38 18.96
CA GLU A 268 25.34 -3.93 18.88
C GLU A 268 23.86 -3.53 18.88
N THR A 269 23.56 -2.40 19.50
CA THR A 269 22.22 -1.81 19.50
C THR A 269 22.24 -0.47 18.76
N CYS A 270 21.10 -0.12 18.17
CA CYS A 270 20.99 1.15 17.46
C CYS A 270 20.80 2.30 18.45
N GLN A 271 21.78 3.21 18.52
CA GLN A 271 21.72 4.38 19.37
C GLN A 271 22.04 5.63 18.57
N ALA A 272 21.11 6.58 18.54
CA ALA A 272 21.21 7.83 17.79
C ALA A 272 21.56 7.64 16.30
N GLY A 273 21.00 6.60 15.66
CA GLY A 273 21.21 6.32 14.24
C GLY A 273 22.51 5.60 13.90
N THR A 274 23.31 5.22 14.90
CA THR A 274 24.57 4.47 14.73
C THR A 274 24.56 3.19 15.54
N CYS A 275 25.20 2.15 15.02
CA CYS A 275 25.37 0.90 15.76
C CYS A 275 26.45 1.09 16.81
N LYS A 276 26.09 0.85 18.07
CA LYS A 276 27.01 0.95 19.20
C LYS A 276 26.98 -0.34 20.00
N ALA A 277 28.15 -0.78 20.42
CA ALA A 277 28.26 -1.90 21.36
C ALA A 277 27.57 -1.52 22.69
N PRO A 278 26.91 -2.46 23.37
CA PRO A 278 26.31 -2.21 24.68
C PRO A 278 27.40 -1.77 25.67
N GLU A 279 27.11 -0.73 26.45
CA GLU A 279 27.98 -0.32 27.55
C GLU A 279 28.00 -1.43 28.63
N LYS A 280 29.19 -1.81 29.09
CA LYS A 280 29.36 -2.77 30.18
C LYS A 280 29.55 -2.03 31.50
N SER A 281 28.83 -2.44 32.54
CA SER A 281 28.97 -1.88 33.89
C SER A 281 29.85 -2.78 34.76
N TYR A 282 31.11 -2.41 34.92
CA TYR A 282 32.09 -3.08 35.78
C TYR A 282 31.90 -2.67 37.24
N THR A 283 31.56 -3.63 38.09
CA THR A 283 31.57 -3.43 39.53
C THR A 283 32.88 -3.96 40.10
N ILE A 284 33.65 -3.10 40.74
CA ILE A 284 34.94 -3.44 41.32
C ILE A 284 34.83 -3.29 42.83
N ARG A 285 34.99 -4.42 43.52
CA ARG A 285 34.99 -4.46 44.97
C ARG A 285 36.40 -4.37 45.47
N ILE A 286 36.68 -3.33 46.25
CA ILE A 286 37.93 -3.23 47.00
C ILE A 286 37.73 -4.01 48.28
N LYS A 287 38.62 -4.97 48.55
CA LYS A 287 38.59 -5.78 49.78
C LYS A 287 39.49 -5.21 50.86
N ARG A 288 40.68 -4.78 50.44
CA ARG A 288 41.75 -4.33 51.34
C ARG A 288 42.77 -3.50 50.57
N PHE A 289 43.32 -2.47 51.20
CA PHE A 289 44.47 -1.73 50.64
C PHE A 289 45.45 -1.33 51.74
N GLN A 290 46.65 -0.93 51.37
CA GLN A 290 47.67 -0.43 52.31
C GLN A 290 48.39 0.76 51.68
N VAL A 291 48.58 1.81 52.49
CA VAL A 291 49.34 3.03 52.15
C VAL A 291 50.58 3.15 53.01
N PRO A 292 51.71 3.64 52.48
CA PRO A 292 52.95 3.77 53.24
C PRO A 292 53.01 5.03 54.12
N CYS A 293 53.69 4.94 55.27
CA CYS A 293 53.91 6.12 56.14
C CYS A 293 55.07 7.03 55.69
N ALA A 294 56.00 6.53 54.88
CA ALA A 294 57.33 7.12 54.71
C ALA A 294 57.62 7.66 53.30
N ASN A 295 56.58 7.94 52.51
CA ASN A 295 56.73 8.52 51.18
C ASN A 295 56.18 9.95 51.17
N SER A 296 56.90 10.89 50.53
CA SER A 296 56.59 12.33 50.55
C SER A 296 55.31 12.74 49.81
N THR A 297 54.49 11.77 49.40
CA THR A 297 53.30 11.95 48.55
C THR A 297 51.99 11.54 49.24
N CYS A 298 52.04 11.00 50.47
CA CYS A 298 50.89 10.48 51.23
C CYS A 298 50.90 10.98 52.67
N PHE A 299 51.01 12.28 52.86
CA PHE A 299 51.23 12.80 54.18
C PHE A 299 50.64 14.19 54.37
N ASP A 300 49.68 14.32 55.28
CA ASP A 300 49.20 15.60 55.78
C ASP A 300 50.35 16.33 56.48
N THR A 301 50.89 17.37 55.84
CA THR A 301 51.99 18.20 56.37
C THR A 301 51.80 18.69 57.81
N SER A 302 50.57 18.66 58.35
CA SER A 302 50.25 19.04 59.72
C SER A 302 50.30 17.89 60.76
N SER A 303 50.29 16.60 60.36
CA SER A 303 50.31 15.48 61.33
C SER A 303 50.86 14.14 60.81
N PRO A 304 52.15 13.79 61.07
CA PRO A 304 52.90 12.52 60.88
C PRO A 304 52.25 11.26 60.30
N PHE A 305 51.10 10.98 60.89
CA PHE A 305 50.52 9.67 61.07
C PHE A 305 49.01 9.67 60.83
N LYS A 306 48.48 10.80 60.34
CA LYS A 306 47.09 10.93 59.91
C LYS A 306 47.07 10.99 58.39
N VAL A 307 46.85 9.83 57.80
CA VAL A 307 46.45 9.72 56.40
C VAL A 307 44.95 9.50 56.39
N ASP A 308 44.25 10.18 55.50
CA ASP A 308 42.82 10.06 55.23
C ASP A 308 42.63 9.45 53.84
N PRO A 309 42.97 8.16 53.65
CA PRO A 309 43.04 7.56 52.32
C PRO A 309 41.64 7.35 51.74
N PHE A 310 41.45 7.81 50.51
CA PHE A 310 40.28 7.53 49.69
C PHE A 310 40.69 6.84 48.38
N VAL A 311 39.75 6.09 47.81
CA VAL A 311 39.99 5.37 46.56
C VAL A 311 39.20 6.01 45.41
N CYS A 312 39.93 6.34 44.35
CA CYS A 312 39.40 6.93 43.13
C CYS A 312 39.58 6.01 41.94
N PHE A 313 38.63 6.10 41.02
CA PHE A 313 38.76 5.61 39.66
C PHE A 313 39.15 6.76 38.73
N GLN A 314 40.15 6.50 37.89
CA GLN A 314 40.54 7.40 36.81
C GLN A 314 40.39 6.68 35.46
N SER A 315 39.42 7.14 34.67
CA SER A 315 39.15 6.62 33.31
C SER A 315 39.89 7.40 32.22
N SER A 316 40.22 8.67 32.49
CA SER A 316 40.94 9.58 31.60
C SER A 316 41.74 10.61 32.43
N PRO A 317 42.74 11.31 31.88
CA PRO A 317 43.42 12.41 32.58
C PRO A 317 42.42 13.55 32.89
N GLY A 318 41.91 13.61 34.12
CA GLY A 318 40.97 14.65 34.58
C GLY A 318 39.64 14.12 35.11
N ASP A 319 39.18 12.94 34.66
CA ASP A 319 37.94 12.32 35.16
C ASP A 319 38.25 11.40 36.36
N SER A 320 37.95 11.89 37.57
CA SER A 320 38.14 11.13 38.81
C SER A 320 36.79 10.91 39.51
N ALA A 321 36.30 9.68 39.54
CA ALA A 321 35.17 9.30 40.39
C ALA A 321 35.72 8.70 41.68
N CYS A 322 35.63 9.43 42.79
CA CYS A 322 36.11 8.98 44.09
C CYS A 322 34.93 8.47 44.91
N GLY A 323 35.01 7.21 45.36
CA GLY A 323 34.03 6.65 46.28
C GLY A 323 34.48 6.90 47.71
N MET A 324 33.65 7.56 48.52
CA MET A 324 33.92 7.68 49.95
C MET A 324 33.82 6.30 50.59
N GLY A 325 34.96 5.65 50.82
CA GLY A 325 35.08 4.78 51.96
C GLY A 325 34.97 5.65 53.19
N LYS A 326 33.82 5.70 53.86
CA LYS A 326 33.81 6.11 55.27
C LYS A 326 34.49 5.02 56.08
N THR A 327 35.80 4.82 55.88
CA THR A 327 36.61 4.17 56.91
C THR A 327 36.67 5.18 58.03
N SER A 328 36.04 4.81 59.15
CA SER A 328 36.07 5.58 60.39
C SER A 328 37.49 6.12 60.63
N PRO A 329 37.66 7.40 61.00
CA PRO A 329 38.97 8.01 61.19
C PRO A 329 39.63 7.35 62.40
N VAL A 330 40.49 6.37 62.16
CA VAL A 330 41.33 5.78 63.20
C VAL A 330 42.78 5.93 62.77
N VAL A 331 43.28 7.09 63.19
CA VAL A 331 44.65 7.45 63.57
C VAL A 331 45.57 6.22 63.75
N ASP A 332 46.76 6.24 63.14
CA ASP A 332 47.87 5.25 63.23
C ASP A 332 47.77 3.94 62.40
N THR A 333 47.35 4.00 61.13
CA THR A 333 47.22 2.77 60.29
C THR A 333 48.03 2.73 59.00
N CYS A 334 48.87 3.73 58.70
CA CYS A 334 49.80 3.60 57.58
C CYS A 334 50.78 2.41 57.80
N ASN A 335 51.26 1.80 56.71
CA ASN A 335 51.97 0.50 56.70
C ASN A 335 51.17 -0.71 57.23
N ARG A 336 49.87 -0.57 57.54
CA ARG A 336 49.01 -1.70 57.89
C ARG A 336 47.92 -1.88 56.84
N PRO A 337 47.49 -3.12 56.54
CA PRO A 337 46.37 -3.33 55.65
C PRO A 337 45.06 -2.81 56.26
N ILE A 338 44.33 -2.00 55.49
CA ILE A 338 43.03 -1.42 55.81
C ILE A 338 41.96 -2.25 55.12
N ASP A 339 41.06 -2.85 55.91
CA ASP A 339 39.86 -3.51 55.38
C ASP A 339 38.81 -2.46 55.01
N THR A 340 38.33 -2.50 53.77
CA THR A 340 37.40 -1.52 53.20
C THR A 340 35.95 -1.82 53.53
N LYS A 341 35.67 -2.17 54.78
CA LYS A 341 34.30 -2.42 55.23
C LYS A 341 33.68 -1.10 55.70
N ASP A 342 32.45 -0.83 55.26
CA ASP A 342 31.64 0.25 55.81
C ASP A 342 31.19 -0.08 57.25
N GLN A 343 30.45 0.84 57.88
CA GLN A 343 29.96 0.69 59.26
C GLN A 343 29.01 -0.52 59.45
N ASN A 344 28.54 -1.11 58.35
CA ASN A 344 27.68 -2.29 58.33
C ASN A 344 28.45 -3.57 57.94
N GLY A 345 29.77 -3.50 57.72
CA GLY A 345 30.61 -4.63 57.35
C GLY A 345 30.70 -4.91 55.84
N ALA A 346 30.12 -4.08 54.98
CA ALA A 346 30.09 -4.25 53.53
C ALA A 346 31.33 -3.63 52.86
N SER A 347 31.95 -4.34 51.92
CA SER A 347 33.10 -3.83 51.17
C SER A 347 32.74 -2.60 50.32
N ILE A 348 33.69 -1.68 50.11
CA ILE A 348 33.54 -0.58 49.15
C ILE A 348 33.36 -1.15 47.74
N LEU A 349 32.23 -0.80 47.10
CA LEU A 349 31.96 -1.08 45.69
C LEU A 349 32.16 0.20 44.88
N LEU A 350 32.91 0.07 43.79
CA LEU A 350 33.07 1.11 42.79
C LEU A 350 32.47 0.60 41.49
N THR A 351 31.48 1.32 40.97
CA THR A 351 30.82 0.98 39.71
C THR A 351 31.36 1.87 38.61
N TYR A 352 31.86 1.25 37.55
CA TYR A 352 32.43 1.90 36.39
C TYR A 352 31.73 1.40 35.12
N THR A 353 31.05 2.30 34.42
CA THR A 353 30.35 1.98 33.17
C THR A 353 31.19 2.42 31.98
N ALA A 354 31.57 1.46 31.12
CA ALA A 354 32.30 1.71 29.89
C ALA A 354 32.05 0.60 28.86
N THR A 355 32.20 0.89 27.57
CA THR A 355 32.17 -0.14 26.52
C THR A 355 33.29 -1.16 26.72
N GLN A 356 34.48 -0.68 27.10
CA GLN A 356 35.67 -1.48 27.45
C GLN A 356 36.52 -0.73 28.48
N ILE A 357 37.31 -1.45 29.28
CA ILE A 357 38.33 -0.84 30.14
C ILE A 357 39.56 -0.56 29.29
N SER A 358 39.89 0.72 29.11
CA SER A 358 41.04 1.15 28.33
C SER A 358 42.35 0.82 29.08
N SER A 359 43.45 0.65 28.34
CA SER A 359 44.78 0.41 28.92
C SER A 359 45.29 1.52 29.84
N GLY A 360 44.65 2.71 29.81
CA GLY A 360 44.95 3.85 30.67
C GLY A 360 44.04 3.98 31.90
N THR A 361 43.13 3.04 32.14
CA THR A 361 42.28 3.07 33.34
C THR A 361 43.07 2.69 34.58
N ASN A 362 43.02 3.52 35.62
CA ASN A 362 43.74 3.30 36.87
C ASN A 362 42.82 3.35 38.10
N ILE A 363 43.16 2.59 39.14
CA ILE A 363 42.71 2.86 40.51
C ILE A 363 43.78 3.69 41.19
N GLU A 364 43.37 4.78 41.81
CA GLU A 364 44.23 5.64 42.60
C GLU A 364 43.82 5.60 44.06
N ILE A 365 44.79 5.40 44.94
CA ILE A 365 44.62 5.76 46.35
C ILE A 365 45.13 7.18 46.47
N ARG A 366 44.38 8.03 47.17
CA ARG A 366 44.70 9.43 47.36
C ARG A 366 44.47 9.84 48.81
N ASP A 367 45.11 10.93 49.25
CA ASP A 367 45.04 11.47 50.61
C ASP A 367 44.33 12.83 50.61
N ASP A 368 43.42 13.07 51.57
CA ASP A 368 42.55 14.26 51.60
C ASP A 368 43.09 15.27 52.60
N ASP A 369 44.01 16.13 52.14
CA ASP A 369 44.64 17.15 52.96
C ASP A 369 43.75 18.40 53.20
N GLY A 370 42.42 18.24 53.21
CA GLY A 370 41.48 19.34 53.44
C GLY A 370 41.25 20.26 52.22
N GLY A 371 41.32 19.70 51.01
CA GLY A 371 40.98 20.41 49.77
C GLY A 371 41.91 20.16 48.57
N SER A 372 43.02 19.46 48.77
CA SER A 372 43.88 18.96 47.68
C SER A 372 44.03 17.45 47.76
N PHE A 373 43.61 16.77 46.70
CA PHE A 373 43.74 15.33 46.57
C PHE A 373 45.13 14.99 46.02
N GLN A 374 46.03 14.49 46.86
CA GLN A 374 47.34 13.98 46.40
C GLN A 374 47.25 12.51 46.06
N THR A 375 47.74 12.11 44.88
CA THR A 375 47.79 10.69 44.51
C THR A 375 48.91 9.98 45.23
N CYS A 376 48.51 9.08 46.11
CA CYS A 376 49.37 8.23 46.89
C CYS A 376 49.97 7.09 46.09
N CYS A 377 49.10 6.40 45.37
CA CYS A 377 49.42 5.16 44.68
C CYS A 377 48.52 5.04 43.45
N THR A 378 49.08 4.58 42.33
CA THR A 378 48.33 4.31 41.09
C THR A 378 48.49 2.84 40.71
N PHE A 379 47.38 2.18 40.40
CA PHE A 379 47.32 0.77 40.02
C PHE A 379 46.65 0.64 38.64
N ALA A 380 47.37 0.05 37.68
CA ALA A 380 46.87 -0.12 36.32
C ALA A 380 45.81 -1.23 36.27
N LEU A 381 44.58 -0.87 35.91
CA LEU A 381 43.46 -1.81 35.94
C LEU A 381 43.64 -2.97 34.95
N SER A 382 44.33 -2.71 33.83
CA SER A 382 44.60 -3.69 32.77
C SER A 382 45.29 -4.98 33.26
N THR A 383 46.02 -4.91 34.37
CA THR A 383 46.78 -6.05 34.92
C THR A 383 45.99 -6.88 35.96
N LEU A 384 44.76 -6.46 36.34
CA LEU A 384 43.89 -7.17 37.28
C LEU A 384 42.93 -8.18 36.61
N PHE A 385 42.70 -8.04 35.29
CA PHE A 385 41.61 -8.74 34.60
C PHE A 385 41.94 -10.18 34.15
N SER A 386 43.17 -10.65 34.25
CA SER A 386 43.50 -12.05 33.90
C SER A 386 43.00 -13.07 34.92
N SER A 387 42.68 -12.67 36.16
CA SER A 387 42.38 -13.59 37.27
C SER A 387 41.06 -13.33 38.02
N GLY A 388 40.32 -12.25 37.71
CA GLY A 388 39.04 -11.88 38.36
C GLY A 388 39.15 -11.42 39.83
N THR A 389 40.23 -11.80 40.51
CA THR A 389 40.70 -11.29 41.79
C THR A 389 42.20 -11.06 41.67
N GLY A 390 42.72 -9.99 42.27
CA GLY A 390 44.13 -9.67 42.16
C GLY A 390 44.62 -8.86 43.35
N THR A 391 45.83 -9.20 43.80
CA THR A 391 46.63 -8.33 44.66
C THR A 391 47.64 -7.62 43.77
N GLN A 392 47.65 -6.30 43.79
CA GLN A 392 48.68 -5.51 43.13
C GLN A 392 49.51 -4.77 44.14
N GLN A 393 50.79 -4.65 43.77
CA GLN A 393 51.73 -3.79 44.45
C GLN A 393 52.02 -2.61 43.52
N SER A 394 52.08 -1.40 44.08
CA SER A 394 52.45 -0.23 43.28
C SER A 394 53.86 -0.39 42.71
N ALA A 395 54.18 0.34 41.64
CA ALA A 395 55.53 0.35 41.06
C ALA A 395 56.62 0.76 42.07
N SER A 396 56.23 1.54 43.09
CA SER A 396 57.11 1.94 44.19
C SER A 396 57.33 0.83 45.23
N GLY A 397 56.57 -0.26 45.19
CA GLY A 397 56.67 -1.37 46.15
C GLY A 397 55.99 -1.10 47.50
N PHE A 398 55.48 0.10 47.73
CA PHE A 398 55.06 0.55 49.05
C PHE A 398 53.54 0.48 49.29
N CYS A 399 52.75 0.35 48.22
CA CYS A 399 51.31 0.23 48.32
C CYS A 399 50.82 -1.14 47.90
N PHE A 400 49.77 -1.62 48.55
CA PHE A 400 49.10 -2.87 48.17
C PHE A 400 47.61 -2.61 47.97
N LEU A 401 47.05 -3.27 46.96
CA LEU A 401 45.63 -3.20 46.64
C LEU A 401 45.12 -4.61 46.35
N ASN A 402 44.09 -5.04 47.09
CA ASN A 402 43.37 -6.27 46.84
C ASN A 402 41.96 -5.96 46.35
N VAL A 403 41.67 -6.39 45.13
CA VAL A 403 40.37 -6.17 44.49
C VAL A 403 39.78 -7.46 43.95
N GLU A 404 38.46 -7.44 43.84
CA GLU A 404 37.64 -8.44 43.20
C GLU A 404 36.76 -7.74 42.18
N ILE A 405 36.83 -8.20 40.93
CA ILE A 405 35.94 -7.71 39.88
C ILE A 405 34.63 -8.49 40.03
N VAL A 406 33.61 -7.82 40.56
CA VAL A 406 32.26 -8.35 40.75
C VAL A 406 31.48 -8.17 39.45
N THR A 407 32.10 -8.54 38.32
CA THR A 407 31.49 -8.64 36.99
C THR A 407 30.86 -7.33 36.44
N PRO A 408 30.46 -7.34 35.15
CA PRO A 408 29.18 -7.93 34.77
C PRO A 408 29.40 -9.18 33.93
N TYR A 409 28.61 -10.22 34.18
CA TYR A 409 28.43 -11.32 33.24
C TYR A 409 27.61 -10.76 32.03
N PRO A 410 27.71 -11.42 30.86
CA PRO A 410 27.77 -10.84 29.52
C PRO A 410 26.67 -9.87 29.12
#